data_AF-A0A524ITK3-F1
#
_entry.id   AF-A0A524ITK3-F1
#
_cell.length_a   1.000
_cell.length_b   1.000
_cell.length_c   1.000
_cell.angle_alpha   90.00
_cell.angle_beta   90.00
_cell.angle_gamma   90.00
#
_symmetry.space_group_name_H-M   'P 1'
#
loop_
_entity.id
_entity.type
_entity.pdbx_description
1 polymer ?
#
loop_
_entity_poly.entity_id
_entity_poly.type
_entity_poly.pdbx_seq_one_letter_code
_entity_poly.pdbx_strand_id
1 'polypeptide(L)'
;MLRNVKTYARPESIEDAVTLVQSTPNAVYLGGGAWTVAHGNADIEAVVDLQALGLDTVKGGLEGLLIGSMVRLQQLIDHADVGTIADGILAKAARFTQSRTLREQGTLGGTLMIGDNADPLTTALLALDAGLSYADPVLHTAPFTSFVAYRDRLIKTRVLITELQVKRPPASSASAFEVVGRSPSDKPIICAAATINVDEGLPEALYISVGGADTRPVRLYKTEHILRGQLLNADRVAVALAPALQELHPVGDYRGSAEYRLEMTKILVCRAVLAAWDKARRR
;
A
#
# COMPACT_ATOMS: atom_id res chain seq x y z
N MET A 1 23.32 11.76 1.34
CA MET A 1 24.55 10.93 1.24
C MET A 1 24.79 10.29 2.59
N LEU A 2 25.10 8.99 2.61
CA LEU A 2 25.38 8.24 3.84
C LEU A 2 26.85 8.45 4.22
N ARG A 3 27.12 9.41 5.12
CA ARG A 3 28.49 9.92 5.37
C ARG A 3 29.33 9.02 6.28
N ASN A 4 28.70 8.21 7.11
CA ASN A 4 29.36 7.41 8.15
C ASN A 4 29.30 5.90 7.90
N VAL A 5 28.91 5.47 6.69
CA VAL A 5 28.88 4.05 6.34
C VAL A 5 30.31 3.53 6.25
N LYS A 6 30.62 2.55 7.10
CA LYS A 6 31.91 1.85 7.18
C LYS A 6 31.82 0.46 6.55
N THR A 7 30.63 -0.15 6.62
CA THR A 7 30.41 -1.54 6.23
C THR A 7 29.32 -1.65 5.18
N TYR A 8 29.59 -2.43 4.13
CA TYR A 8 28.63 -2.80 3.10
C TYR A 8 28.63 -4.32 2.96
N ALA A 9 27.47 -4.93 3.09
CA ALA A 9 27.28 -6.37 2.91
C ALA A 9 26.20 -6.62 1.85
N ARG A 10 26.39 -7.66 1.05
CA ARG A 10 25.42 -8.14 0.06
C ARG A 10 25.21 -9.64 0.25
N PRO A 11 24.37 -10.05 1.22
CA PRO A 11 24.08 -11.45 1.49
C PRO A 11 23.32 -12.09 0.31
N GLU A 12 23.45 -13.42 0.20
CA GLU A 12 22.78 -14.22 -0.83
C GLU A 12 21.53 -14.94 -0.31
N SER A 13 21.23 -14.80 0.99
CA SER A 13 20.04 -15.38 1.62
C SER A 13 19.28 -14.35 2.48
N ILE A 14 17.97 -14.57 2.61
CA ILE A 14 17.09 -13.74 3.45
C ILE A 14 17.50 -13.86 4.92
N GLU A 15 17.80 -15.06 5.38
CA GLU A 15 18.22 -15.32 6.77
C GLU A 15 19.50 -14.55 7.11
N ASP A 16 20.51 -14.58 6.24
CA ASP A 16 21.75 -13.83 6.43
C ASP A 16 21.49 -12.32 6.43
N ALA A 17 20.64 -11.83 5.52
CA ALA A 17 20.31 -10.41 5.45
C ALA A 17 19.68 -9.91 6.74
N VAL A 18 18.70 -10.66 7.27
CA VAL A 18 18.04 -10.29 8.51
C VAL A 18 18.99 -10.41 9.70
N THR A 19 19.75 -11.50 9.77
CA THR A 19 20.72 -11.73 10.85
C THR A 19 21.76 -10.63 10.90
N LEU A 20 22.31 -10.21 9.75
CA LEU A 20 23.28 -9.13 9.65
C LEU A 20 22.69 -7.80 10.12
N VAL A 21 21.49 -7.42 9.64
CA VAL A 21 20.85 -6.17 10.06
C VAL A 21 20.49 -6.18 11.54
N GLN A 22 20.06 -7.30 12.11
CA GLN A 22 19.66 -7.39 13.51
C GLN A 22 20.86 -7.44 14.47
N SER A 23 21.92 -8.16 14.11
CA SER A 23 23.12 -8.28 14.94
C SER A 23 24.06 -7.07 14.85
N THR A 24 23.99 -6.30 13.76
CA THR A 24 24.88 -5.14 13.55
C THR A 24 24.20 -3.85 14.03
N PRO A 25 24.77 -3.13 15.01
CA PRO A 25 24.25 -1.82 15.41
C PRO A 25 24.25 -0.85 14.23
N ASN A 26 23.21 -0.02 14.15
CA ASN A 26 23.06 1.00 13.10
C ASN A 26 23.11 0.46 11.65
N ALA A 27 22.88 -0.84 11.47
CA ALA A 27 22.69 -1.43 10.16
C ALA A 27 21.28 -1.18 9.64
N VAL A 28 21.18 -0.93 8.34
CA VAL A 28 19.88 -0.80 7.65
C VAL A 28 19.87 -1.64 6.38
N TYR A 29 18.68 -2.08 5.99
CA TYR A 29 18.47 -2.63 4.66
C TYR A 29 18.61 -1.55 3.59
N LEU A 30 19.23 -1.91 2.47
CA LEU A 30 19.29 -1.11 1.26
C LEU A 30 18.55 -1.84 0.14
N GLY A 31 17.39 -1.30 -0.21
CA GLY A 31 16.72 -1.58 -1.47
C GLY A 31 17.40 -0.82 -2.61
N GLY A 32 16.64 -0.06 -3.41
CA GLY A 32 17.24 0.79 -4.46
C GLY A 32 17.72 2.18 -4.01
N GLY A 33 17.77 2.44 -2.69
CA GLY A 33 18.44 3.62 -2.12
C GLY A 33 17.73 4.97 -2.28
N ALA A 34 16.62 5.06 -3.02
CA ALA A 34 15.90 6.31 -3.32
C ALA A 34 15.58 7.14 -2.07
N TRP A 35 15.15 6.50 -0.97
CA TRP A 35 14.91 7.17 0.31
C TRP A 35 16.15 7.18 1.20
N THR A 36 16.73 6.01 1.47
CA THR A 36 17.83 5.84 2.44
C THR A 36 19.02 6.75 2.13
N VAL A 37 19.47 6.81 0.87
CA VAL A 37 20.64 7.62 0.47
C VAL A 37 20.31 9.11 0.45
N ALA A 38 19.09 9.46 0.01
CA ALA A 38 18.62 10.83 -0.07
C ALA A 38 18.43 11.44 1.34
N HIS A 39 17.79 10.70 2.24
CA HIS A 39 17.60 11.10 3.64
C HIS A 39 18.94 11.21 4.37
N GLY A 40 19.89 10.32 4.08
CA GLY A 40 21.29 10.49 4.49
C GLY A 40 21.50 10.51 6.00
N ASN A 41 20.78 9.66 6.75
CA ASN A 41 20.93 9.58 8.20
C ASN A 41 22.40 9.28 8.57
N ALA A 42 23.00 10.17 9.36
CA ALA A 42 24.39 10.08 9.79
C ALA A 42 24.63 8.96 10.80
N ASP A 43 23.59 8.44 11.45
CA ASP A 43 23.70 7.33 12.39
C ASP A 43 23.96 6.00 11.68
N ILE A 44 23.63 5.89 10.39
CA ILE A 44 23.81 4.65 9.62
C ILE A 44 25.30 4.38 9.41
N GLU A 45 25.78 3.27 9.97
CA GLU A 45 27.18 2.83 9.85
C GLU A 45 27.36 1.60 8.96
N ALA A 46 26.29 0.81 8.76
CA ALA A 46 26.32 -0.41 7.98
C ALA A 46 25.11 -0.50 7.05
N VAL A 47 25.34 -1.06 5.87
CA VAL A 47 24.30 -1.24 4.85
C VAL A 47 24.28 -2.68 4.38
N VAL A 48 23.08 -3.27 4.38
CA VAL A 48 22.83 -4.62 3.89
C VAL A 48 22.00 -4.53 2.60
N ASP A 49 22.66 -4.71 1.46
CA ASP A 49 22.06 -4.63 0.14
C ASP A 49 21.29 -5.91 -0.21
N LEU A 50 20.03 -5.74 -0.60
CA LEU A 50 19.08 -6.82 -0.86
C LEU A 50 19.07 -7.30 -2.33
N GLN A 51 19.85 -6.69 -3.22
CA GLN A 51 19.80 -6.94 -4.66
C GLN A 51 20.16 -8.38 -5.07
N ALA A 52 20.93 -9.12 -4.25
CA ALA A 52 21.29 -10.50 -4.55
C ALA A 52 20.23 -11.53 -4.13
N LEU A 53 19.13 -11.11 -3.47
CA LEU A 53 18.15 -12.03 -2.89
C LEU A 53 17.07 -12.53 -3.87
N GLY A 54 17.07 -12.05 -5.13
CA GLY A 54 16.07 -12.45 -6.13
C GLY A 54 14.62 -12.02 -5.81
N LEU A 55 14.45 -10.96 -5.01
CA LEU A 55 13.16 -10.42 -4.59
C LEU A 55 12.60 -9.36 -5.56
N ASP A 56 13.12 -9.27 -6.78
CA ASP A 56 12.85 -8.23 -7.77
C ASP A 56 11.90 -8.68 -8.89
N THR A 57 11.13 -9.74 -8.64
CA THR A 57 10.23 -10.35 -9.62
C THR A 57 8.75 -10.08 -9.30
N VAL A 58 7.97 -9.93 -10.37
CA VAL A 58 6.50 -9.96 -10.33
C VAL A 58 6.07 -11.23 -11.04
N LYS A 59 5.26 -12.06 -10.37
CA LYS A 59 4.67 -13.27 -10.95
C LYS A 59 3.16 -13.13 -10.94
N GLY A 60 2.57 -12.95 -12.11
CA GLY A 60 1.12 -13.01 -12.29
C GLY A 60 0.66 -14.39 -12.76
N GLY A 61 -0.57 -14.75 -12.41
CA GLY A 61 -1.17 -16.02 -12.80
C GLY A 61 -2.66 -16.10 -12.49
N LEU A 62 -3.19 -17.33 -12.52
CA LEU A 62 -4.60 -17.60 -12.24
C LEU A 62 -4.99 -17.21 -10.82
N GLU A 63 -4.13 -17.51 -9.85
CA GLU A 63 -4.36 -17.25 -8.41
C GLU A 63 -4.20 -15.76 -8.03
N GLY A 64 -3.53 -14.95 -8.86
CA GLY A 64 -3.28 -13.54 -8.57
C GLY A 64 -1.85 -13.10 -8.87
N LEU A 65 -1.31 -12.23 -8.03
CA LEU A 65 0.04 -11.67 -8.11
C LEU A 65 0.86 -12.09 -6.89
N LEU A 66 2.10 -12.49 -7.13
CA LEU A 66 3.18 -12.51 -6.14
C LEU A 66 4.20 -11.46 -6.54
N ILE A 67 4.50 -10.53 -5.63
CA ILE A 67 5.28 -9.34 -5.93
C ILE A 67 6.42 -9.26 -4.93
N GLY A 68 7.65 -9.48 -5.39
CA GLY A 68 8.83 -9.39 -4.53
C GLY A 68 9.06 -7.96 -4.01
N SER A 69 9.63 -7.85 -2.81
CA SER A 69 9.83 -6.56 -2.14
C SER A 69 10.86 -5.65 -2.80
N MET A 70 11.75 -6.20 -3.63
CA MET A 70 12.76 -5.46 -4.40
C MET A 70 12.28 -5.05 -5.79
N VAL A 71 11.04 -5.40 -6.18
CA VAL A 71 10.41 -4.89 -7.40
C VAL A 71 10.41 -3.36 -7.36
N ARG A 72 10.93 -2.73 -8.41
CA ARG A 72 10.92 -1.28 -8.55
C ARG A 72 9.49 -0.79 -8.80
N LEU A 73 9.13 0.37 -8.28
CA LEU A 73 7.79 0.90 -8.46
C LEU A 73 7.42 1.10 -9.94
N GLN A 74 8.39 1.49 -10.79
CA GLN A 74 8.12 1.65 -12.22
C GLN A 74 7.94 0.30 -12.92
N GLN A 75 8.72 -0.72 -12.55
CA GLN A 75 8.53 -2.10 -13.01
C GLN A 75 7.14 -2.64 -12.61
N LEU A 76 6.70 -2.37 -11.37
CA LEU A 76 5.35 -2.72 -10.91
C LEU A 76 4.26 -2.07 -11.77
N ILE A 77 4.41 -0.79 -12.09
CA ILE A 77 3.46 -0.02 -12.90
C ILE A 77 3.36 -0.56 -14.34
N ASP A 78 4.48 -0.97 -14.91
CA ASP A 78 4.57 -1.38 -16.32
C ASP A 78 4.27 -2.88 -16.52
N HIS A 79 4.12 -3.65 -15.44
CA HIS A 79 3.79 -5.08 -15.52
C HIS A 79 2.33 -5.30 -15.96
N ALA A 80 2.13 -6.09 -17.01
CA ALA A 80 0.82 -6.30 -17.65
C ALA A 80 -0.25 -6.83 -16.68
N ASP A 81 0.08 -7.85 -15.88
CA ASP A 81 -0.88 -8.41 -14.91
C ASP A 81 -1.25 -7.41 -13.82
N VAL A 82 -0.33 -6.53 -13.42
CA VAL A 82 -0.59 -5.50 -12.41
C VAL A 82 -1.49 -4.41 -12.97
N GLY A 83 -1.40 -4.14 -14.28
CA GLY A 83 -2.26 -3.21 -14.99
C GLY A 83 -3.69 -3.72 -15.23
N THR A 84 -3.94 -5.02 -15.08
CA THR A 84 -5.24 -5.64 -15.41
C THR A 84 -5.95 -6.23 -14.19
N ILE A 85 -5.25 -6.87 -13.28
CA ILE A 85 -5.83 -7.40 -12.04
C ILE A 85 -6.44 -6.26 -11.24
N ALA A 86 -7.68 -6.48 -10.78
CA ALA A 86 -8.45 -5.52 -10.00
C ALA A 86 -8.46 -4.11 -10.64
N ASP A 87 -8.75 -4.06 -11.95
CA ASP A 87 -8.82 -2.82 -12.74
C ASP A 87 -7.54 -1.97 -12.70
N GLY A 88 -6.38 -2.62 -12.49
CA GLY A 88 -5.08 -1.98 -12.43
C GLY A 88 -4.90 -1.06 -11.22
N ILE A 89 -5.65 -1.29 -10.13
CA ILE A 89 -5.66 -0.38 -8.99
C ILE A 89 -4.26 -0.19 -8.37
N LEU A 90 -3.47 -1.25 -8.30
CA LEU A 90 -2.12 -1.21 -7.74
C LEU A 90 -1.17 -0.37 -8.62
N ALA A 91 -1.22 -0.54 -9.94
CA ALA A 91 -0.44 0.30 -10.87
C ALA A 91 -0.85 1.78 -10.79
N LYS A 92 -2.16 2.07 -10.66
CA LYS A 92 -2.66 3.44 -10.48
C LYS A 92 -2.12 4.06 -9.20
N ALA A 93 -2.21 3.35 -8.07
CA ALA A 93 -1.69 3.82 -6.79
C ALA A 93 -0.18 4.08 -6.81
N ALA A 94 0.60 3.16 -7.37
CA ALA A 94 2.06 3.29 -7.48
C ALA A 94 2.51 4.55 -8.24
N ARG A 95 1.71 5.04 -9.20
CA ARG A 95 2.02 6.27 -9.96
C ARG A 95 2.02 7.51 -9.08
N PHE A 96 1.25 7.52 -7.98
CA PHE A 96 1.14 8.64 -7.05
C PHE A 96 2.19 8.63 -5.94
N THR A 97 3.01 7.57 -5.83
CA THR A 97 3.99 7.47 -4.76
C THR A 97 5.13 8.48 -4.93
N GLN A 98 5.73 8.56 -6.12
CA GLN A 98 6.90 9.40 -6.42
C GLN A 98 6.98 9.72 -7.92
N SER A 99 7.88 10.62 -8.33
CA SER A 99 8.20 10.90 -9.74
C SER A 99 8.79 9.68 -10.46
N ARG A 100 8.72 9.64 -11.79
CA ARG A 100 9.21 8.50 -12.58
C ARG A 100 10.66 8.10 -12.23
N THR A 101 11.58 9.06 -12.18
CA THR A 101 12.99 8.80 -11.86
C THR A 101 13.17 8.14 -10.50
N LEU A 102 12.39 8.58 -9.49
CA LEU A 102 12.44 7.96 -8.17
C LEU A 102 11.79 6.57 -8.19
N ARG A 103 10.74 6.33 -8.98
CA ARG A 103 10.12 5.00 -9.12
C ARG A 103 10.99 3.96 -9.83
N GLU A 104 11.97 4.40 -10.63
CA GLU A 104 12.99 3.53 -11.23
C GLU A 104 14.06 3.07 -10.21
N GLN A 105 14.08 3.67 -9.02
CA GLN A 105 15.00 3.31 -7.93
C GLN A 105 14.25 2.78 -6.70
N GLY A 106 13.13 3.39 -6.34
CA GLY A 106 12.30 3.00 -5.22
C GLY A 106 11.74 1.59 -5.39
N THR A 107 11.90 0.78 -4.35
CA THR A 107 11.42 -0.60 -4.29
C THR A 107 10.10 -0.66 -3.52
N LEU A 108 9.25 -1.63 -3.85
CA LEU A 108 7.97 -1.86 -3.18
C LEU A 108 8.14 -1.94 -1.65
N GLY A 109 9.02 -2.82 -1.16
CA GLY A 109 9.23 -3.04 0.27
C GLY A 109 9.75 -1.79 0.98
N GLY A 110 10.70 -1.07 0.36
CA GLY A 110 11.21 0.20 0.89
C GLY A 110 10.11 1.26 0.97
N THR A 111 9.26 1.35 -0.04
CA THR A 111 8.13 2.29 -0.05
C THR A 111 7.12 1.97 1.04
N LEU A 112 6.78 0.69 1.27
CA LEU A 112 5.84 0.30 2.33
C LEU A 112 6.42 0.58 3.73
N MET A 113 7.72 0.35 3.92
CA MET A 113 8.41 0.63 5.18
C MET A 113 8.55 2.13 5.50
N ILE A 114 8.45 3.00 4.49
CA ILE A 114 8.55 4.46 4.66
C ILE A 114 7.20 5.19 4.56
N GLY A 115 6.22 4.64 3.83
CA GLY A 115 4.86 5.16 3.64
C GLY A 115 4.28 5.97 4.81
N ASP A 116 3.63 7.08 4.47
CA ASP A 116 3.01 7.99 5.42
C ASP A 116 1.49 7.78 5.48
N ASN A 117 0.79 8.70 6.14
CA ASN A 117 -0.63 8.59 6.37
C ASN A 117 -1.47 8.53 5.08
N ALA A 118 -1.02 9.18 4.01
CA ALA A 118 -1.70 9.25 2.71
C ALA A 118 -1.04 8.35 1.65
N ASP A 119 -0.30 7.30 2.06
CA ASP A 119 0.40 6.43 1.14
C ASP A 119 -0.56 5.68 0.19
N PRO A 120 -0.52 5.96 -1.13
CA PRO A 120 -1.49 5.40 -2.07
C PRO A 120 -1.37 3.88 -2.22
N LEU A 121 -0.15 3.34 -2.13
CA LEU A 121 0.09 1.89 -2.26
C LEU A 121 -0.52 1.12 -1.11
N THR A 122 -0.25 1.55 0.12
CA THR A 122 -0.86 0.96 1.32
C THR A 122 -2.38 1.03 1.25
N THR A 123 -2.96 2.17 0.83
CA THR A 123 -4.41 2.29 0.63
C THR A 123 -4.93 1.27 -0.37
N ALA A 124 -4.33 1.15 -1.57
CA ALA A 124 -4.78 0.18 -2.57
C ALA A 124 -4.65 -1.27 -2.08
N LEU A 125 -3.55 -1.62 -1.40
CA LEU A 125 -3.33 -2.97 -0.87
C LEU A 125 -4.35 -3.36 0.22
N LEU A 126 -4.79 -2.40 1.04
CA LEU A 126 -5.88 -2.62 2.00
C LEU A 126 -7.22 -2.90 1.30
N ALA A 127 -7.52 -2.21 0.20
CA ALA A 127 -8.72 -2.45 -0.60
C ALA A 127 -8.63 -3.71 -1.48
N LEU A 128 -7.44 -4.30 -1.60
CA LEU A 128 -7.21 -5.58 -2.28
C LEU A 128 -7.18 -6.77 -1.32
N ASP A 129 -7.32 -6.53 -0.02
CA ASP A 129 -7.19 -7.57 1.03
C ASP A 129 -5.89 -8.39 0.88
N ALA A 130 -4.80 -7.68 0.56
CA ALA A 130 -3.53 -8.31 0.22
C ALA A 130 -2.94 -9.12 1.40
N GLY A 131 -2.12 -10.11 1.06
CA GLY A 131 -1.19 -10.77 1.97
C GLY A 131 0.21 -10.13 1.90
N LEU A 132 0.98 -10.31 2.97
CA LEU A 132 2.38 -9.92 3.06
C LEU A 132 3.17 -11.07 3.68
N SER A 133 4.33 -11.37 3.10
CA SER A 133 5.34 -12.17 3.77
C SER A 133 6.52 -11.30 4.21
N TYR A 134 7.05 -11.61 5.39
CA TYR A 134 8.20 -10.93 5.97
C TYR A 134 9.06 -11.92 6.75
N ALA A 135 10.31 -11.55 7.02
CA ALA A 135 11.26 -12.37 7.73
C ALA A 135 11.86 -11.70 8.96
N ASP A 136 11.92 -12.44 10.07
CA ASP A 136 12.67 -12.17 11.29
C ASP A 136 13.43 -13.44 11.75
N PRO A 137 14.65 -13.61 11.25
CA PRO A 137 15.19 -14.87 10.65
C PRO A 137 14.24 -15.97 10.13
N VAL A 138 13.00 -16.07 10.59
CA VAL A 138 11.99 -17.04 10.13
C VAL A 138 11.04 -16.35 9.15
N LEU A 139 10.54 -17.08 8.16
CA LEU A 139 9.54 -16.55 7.22
C LEU A 139 8.13 -16.61 7.82
N HIS A 140 7.44 -15.48 7.79
CA HIS A 140 6.06 -15.32 8.22
C HIS A 140 5.19 -14.85 7.06
N THR A 141 3.91 -15.21 7.10
CA THR A 141 2.87 -14.66 6.22
C THR A 141 1.72 -14.14 7.06
N ALA A 142 1.24 -12.95 6.74
CA ALA A 142 0.16 -12.29 7.46
C ALA A 142 -0.74 -11.49 6.50
N PRO A 143 -1.99 -11.19 6.89
CA PRO A 143 -2.77 -10.17 6.20
C PRO A 143 -2.04 -8.82 6.19
N PHE A 144 -2.14 -8.10 5.08
CA PHE A 144 -1.52 -6.78 4.94
C PHE A 144 -2.07 -5.77 5.96
N THR A 145 -3.32 -5.94 6.40
CA THR A 145 -3.92 -5.16 7.50
C THR A 145 -3.14 -5.27 8.81
N SER A 146 -2.59 -6.46 9.12
CA SER A 146 -1.74 -6.67 10.29
C SER A 146 -0.42 -5.92 10.16
N PHE A 147 0.17 -5.87 8.96
CA PHE A 147 1.36 -5.06 8.71
C PHE A 147 1.11 -3.58 9.01
N VAL A 148 0.01 -3.01 8.50
CA VAL A 148 -0.32 -1.59 8.73
C VAL A 148 -0.55 -1.30 10.22
N ALA A 149 -1.20 -2.21 10.95
CA ALA A 149 -1.43 -2.07 12.39
C ALA A 149 -0.11 -2.13 13.20
N TYR A 150 0.77 -3.07 12.89
CA TYR A 150 2.00 -3.33 13.65
C TYR A 150 3.28 -2.75 13.04
N ARG A 151 3.16 -1.90 12.01
CA ARG A 151 4.28 -1.38 11.23
C ARG A 151 5.42 -0.80 12.05
N ASP A 152 5.12 0.04 13.04
CA ASP A 152 6.15 0.65 13.88
C ASP A 152 6.94 -0.39 14.69
N ARG A 153 6.28 -1.47 15.13
CA ARG A 153 6.95 -2.58 15.80
C ARG A 153 7.83 -3.35 14.82
N LEU A 154 7.32 -3.65 13.62
CA LEU A 154 8.06 -4.35 12.58
C LEU A 154 9.32 -3.59 12.11
N ILE A 155 9.22 -2.27 12.02
CA ILE A 155 10.37 -1.39 11.75
C ILE A 155 11.39 -1.48 12.89
N LYS A 156 10.94 -1.38 14.16
CA LYS A 156 11.81 -1.48 15.34
C LYS A 156 12.53 -2.82 15.45
N THR A 157 11.85 -3.91 15.11
CA THR A 157 12.44 -5.26 15.10
C THR A 157 13.22 -5.55 13.82
N ARG A 158 13.32 -4.58 12.90
CA ARG A 158 14.12 -4.66 11.67
C ARG A 158 13.78 -5.90 10.83
N VAL A 159 12.49 -6.21 10.68
CA VAL A 159 12.06 -7.30 9.80
C VAL A 159 12.29 -6.94 8.33
N LEU A 160 12.45 -7.95 7.48
CA LEU A 160 12.55 -7.77 6.04
C LEU A 160 11.24 -8.18 5.35
N ILE A 161 10.60 -7.27 4.63
CA ILE A 161 9.49 -7.66 3.73
C ILE A 161 10.09 -8.47 2.57
N THR A 162 9.54 -9.65 2.30
CA THR A 162 10.01 -10.52 1.20
C THR A 162 9.10 -10.38 -0.01
N GLU A 163 7.79 -10.45 0.17
CA GLU A 163 6.81 -10.42 -0.92
C GLU A 163 5.42 -9.92 -0.47
N LEU A 164 4.64 -9.46 -1.45
CA LEU A 164 3.20 -9.22 -1.35
C LEU A 164 2.43 -10.25 -2.16
N GLN A 165 1.27 -10.66 -1.66
CA GLN A 165 0.31 -11.47 -2.39
C GLN A 165 -0.98 -10.70 -2.63
N VAL A 166 -1.41 -10.60 -3.88
CA VAL A 166 -2.74 -10.06 -4.23
C VAL A 166 -3.52 -11.16 -4.93
N LYS A 167 -4.60 -11.63 -4.32
CA LYS A 167 -5.45 -12.66 -4.91
C LYS A 167 -6.17 -12.11 -6.14
N ARG A 168 -6.37 -12.95 -7.14
CA ARG A 168 -7.23 -12.59 -8.28
C ARG A 168 -8.66 -12.43 -7.78
N PRO A 169 -9.28 -11.24 -7.94
CA PRO A 169 -10.67 -11.08 -7.55
C PRO A 169 -11.58 -11.84 -8.53
N PRO A 170 -12.80 -12.24 -8.09
CA PRO A 170 -13.82 -12.80 -8.97
C PRO A 170 -14.08 -11.96 -10.22
N ALA A 171 -14.60 -12.58 -11.29
CA ALA A 171 -14.88 -11.88 -12.55
C ALA A 171 -15.91 -10.75 -12.37
N SER A 172 -16.89 -10.97 -11.47
CA SER A 172 -17.92 -10.01 -11.07
C SER A 172 -17.41 -8.89 -10.15
N SER A 173 -16.11 -8.86 -9.86
CA SER A 173 -15.52 -7.84 -9.01
C SER A 173 -14.97 -6.67 -9.80
N ALA A 174 -15.11 -5.45 -9.28
CA ALA A 174 -14.40 -4.31 -9.83
C ALA A 174 -13.82 -3.40 -8.75
N SER A 175 -12.78 -2.66 -9.13
CA SER A 175 -12.07 -1.76 -8.25
C SER A 175 -12.00 -0.33 -8.80
N ALA A 176 -11.87 0.62 -7.89
CA ALA A 176 -11.69 2.04 -8.18
C ALA A 176 -10.72 2.68 -7.18
N PHE A 177 -10.04 3.72 -7.65
CA PHE A 177 -9.07 4.49 -6.88
C PHE A 177 -9.23 5.96 -7.20
N GLU A 178 -9.47 6.75 -6.17
CA GLU A 178 -9.76 8.17 -6.26
C GLU A 178 -8.75 8.94 -5.43
N VAL A 179 -8.26 10.06 -5.96
CA VAL A 179 -7.19 10.84 -5.33
C VAL A 179 -7.53 12.32 -5.41
N VAL A 180 -7.21 13.03 -4.34
CA VAL A 180 -7.04 14.48 -4.37
C VAL A 180 -5.63 14.81 -3.92
N GLY A 181 -4.92 15.55 -4.76
CA GLY A 181 -3.61 16.13 -4.51
C GLY A 181 -3.59 17.60 -4.93
N ARG A 182 -2.50 18.31 -4.63
CA ARG A 182 -2.35 19.73 -5.05
C ARG A 182 -2.21 19.89 -6.56
N SER A 183 -1.66 18.86 -7.22
CA SER A 183 -1.63 18.73 -8.67
C SER A 183 -1.97 17.29 -9.07
N PRO A 184 -2.32 17.03 -10.35
CA PRO A 184 -2.69 15.69 -10.82
C PRO A 184 -1.63 14.60 -10.64
N SER A 185 -0.37 14.98 -10.43
CA SER A 185 0.75 14.05 -10.24
C SER A 185 1.44 14.19 -8.89
N ASP A 186 0.90 15.01 -7.99
CA ASP A 186 1.46 15.19 -6.65
C ASP A 186 1.08 14.01 -5.75
N LYS A 187 1.81 13.88 -4.63
CA LYS A 187 1.43 12.95 -3.58
C LYS A 187 0.01 13.26 -3.08
N PRO A 188 -0.83 12.24 -2.80
CA PRO A 188 -2.19 12.47 -2.33
C PRO A 188 -2.22 13.29 -1.03
N ILE A 189 -3.18 14.21 -0.93
CA ILE A 189 -3.67 14.72 0.35
C ILE A 189 -4.56 13.67 0.98
N ILE A 190 -5.53 13.17 0.19
CA ILE A 190 -6.40 12.04 0.49
C ILE A 190 -6.44 11.13 -0.74
N CYS A 191 -6.46 9.82 -0.50
CA CYS A 191 -6.84 8.84 -1.51
C CYS A 191 -7.85 7.84 -0.93
N ALA A 192 -8.73 7.33 -1.78
CA ALA A 192 -9.70 6.30 -1.42
C ALA A 192 -9.66 5.17 -2.44
N ALA A 193 -9.74 3.94 -1.95
CA ALA A 193 -9.79 2.75 -2.77
C ALA A 193 -11.02 1.92 -2.40
N ALA A 194 -11.67 1.34 -3.40
CA ALA A 194 -12.77 0.40 -3.20
C ALA A 194 -12.61 -0.79 -4.15
N THR A 195 -12.83 -2.00 -3.64
CA THR A 195 -13.04 -3.22 -4.42
C THR A 195 -14.36 -3.82 -4.00
N ILE A 196 -15.21 -4.14 -4.97
CA ILE A 196 -16.55 -4.68 -4.73
C ILE A 196 -16.70 -5.95 -5.53
N ASN A 197 -17.10 -7.03 -4.87
CA ASN A 197 -17.50 -8.29 -5.46
C ASN A 197 -19.03 -8.34 -5.50
N VAL A 198 -19.59 -8.73 -6.63
CA VAL A 198 -21.04 -8.77 -6.82
C VAL A 198 -21.49 -10.22 -6.95
N ASP A 199 -22.53 -10.56 -6.22
CA ASP A 199 -23.26 -11.83 -6.31
C ASP A 199 -24.75 -11.54 -6.37
N GLU A 200 -25.46 -12.21 -7.29
CA GLU A 200 -26.89 -12.02 -7.56
C GLU A 200 -27.34 -10.54 -7.68
N GLY A 201 -26.47 -9.68 -8.22
CA GLY A 201 -26.76 -8.25 -8.40
C GLY A 201 -26.66 -7.39 -7.14
N LEU A 202 -26.11 -7.94 -6.05
CA LEU A 202 -25.85 -7.25 -4.79
C LEU A 202 -24.36 -7.35 -4.40
N PRO A 203 -23.83 -6.39 -3.62
CA PRO A 203 -22.44 -6.45 -3.21
C PRO A 203 -22.25 -7.48 -2.08
N GLU A 204 -21.62 -8.60 -2.40
CA GLU A 204 -21.31 -9.70 -1.48
C GLU A 204 -20.14 -9.33 -0.55
N ALA A 205 -19.08 -8.79 -1.14
CA ALA A 205 -17.91 -8.31 -0.43
C ALA A 205 -17.53 -6.91 -0.89
N LEU A 206 -17.18 -6.05 0.06
CA LEU A 206 -16.67 -4.71 -0.20
C LEU A 206 -15.42 -4.52 0.66
N TYR A 207 -14.39 -3.94 0.04
CA TYR A 207 -13.12 -3.61 0.68
C TYR A 207 -12.89 -2.13 0.41
N ILE A 208 -13.02 -1.29 1.44
CA ILE A 208 -12.98 0.17 1.32
C ILE A 208 -11.86 0.68 2.22
N SER A 209 -10.91 1.40 1.64
CA SER A 209 -9.81 1.99 2.39
C SER A 209 -9.60 3.46 2.03
N VAL A 210 -9.03 4.19 2.98
CA VAL A 210 -8.70 5.61 2.80
C VAL A 210 -7.30 5.89 3.35
N GLY A 211 -6.52 6.66 2.60
CA GLY A 211 -5.25 7.23 3.01
C GLY A 211 -5.39 8.73 3.28
N GLY A 212 -4.75 9.20 4.34
CA GLY A 212 -4.65 10.61 4.73
C GLY A 212 -5.79 11.10 5.63
N ALA A 213 -6.73 10.21 5.95
CA ALA A 213 -7.85 10.47 6.84
C ALA A 213 -7.58 10.07 8.31
N ASP A 214 -6.44 9.44 8.58
CA ASP A 214 -5.96 9.11 9.91
C ASP A 214 -4.42 9.28 9.95
N THR A 215 -3.76 8.82 11.01
CA THR A 215 -2.31 8.70 11.17
C THR A 215 -1.66 7.70 10.20
N ARG A 216 -2.45 6.76 9.65
CA ARG A 216 -2.05 5.75 8.65
C ARG A 216 -3.23 5.50 7.70
N PRO A 217 -3.02 4.88 6.52
CA PRO A 217 -4.13 4.38 5.73
C PRO A 217 -4.96 3.35 6.52
N VAL A 218 -6.29 3.44 6.43
CA VAL A 218 -7.22 2.61 7.20
C VAL A 218 -8.26 1.96 6.32
N ARG A 219 -8.78 0.81 6.78
CA ARG A 219 -9.89 0.09 6.15
C ARG A 219 -11.18 0.38 6.92
N LEU A 220 -12.25 0.69 6.19
CA LEU A 220 -13.52 1.18 6.74
C LEU A 220 -14.50 0.03 6.99
N TYR A 221 -14.13 -0.90 7.87
CA TYR A 221 -14.90 -2.14 8.13
C TYR A 221 -16.37 -1.91 8.48
N LYS A 222 -16.69 -0.86 9.26
CA LYS A 222 -18.08 -0.54 9.62
C LYS A 222 -18.91 -0.16 8.38
N THR A 223 -18.32 0.64 7.50
CA THR A 223 -18.95 1.04 6.23
C THR A 223 -19.12 -0.17 5.30
N GLU A 224 -18.11 -1.04 5.19
CA GLU A 224 -18.21 -2.30 4.44
C GLU A 224 -19.36 -3.18 4.96
N HIS A 225 -19.49 -3.31 6.28
CA HIS A 225 -20.53 -4.12 6.91
C HIS A 225 -21.94 -3.59 6.63
N ILE A 226 -22.16 -2.27 6.73
CA ILE A 226 -23.47 -1.65 6.50
C ILE A 226 -23.90 -1.77 5.02
N LEU A 227 -22.95 -1.67 4.08
CA LEU A 227 -23.24 -1.68 2.65
C LEU A 227 -23.40 -3.09 2.05
N ARG A 228 -22.91 -4.13 2.73
CA ARG A 228 -23.03 -5.52 2.26
C ARG A 228 -24.49 -5.91 2.03
N GLY A 229 -24.76 -6.53 0.88
CA GLY A 229 -26.10 -6.98 0.50
C GLY A 229 -27.08 -5.85 0.17
N GLN A 230 -26.64 -4.59 0.05
CA GLN A 230 -27.50 -3.46 -0.28
C GLN A 230 -27.21 -2.91 -1.67
N LEU A 231 -28.25 -2.47 -2.38
CA LEU A 231 -28.05 -1.66 -3.59
C LEU A 231 -27.33 -0.36 -3.22
N LEU A 232 -26.24 -0.06 -3.92
CA LEU A 232 -25.42 1.11 -3.61
C LEU A 232 -25.91 2.33 -4.38
N ASN A 233 -26.06 3.44 -3.66
CA ASN A 233 -26.27 4.78 -4.19
C ASN A 233 -25.58 5.81 -3.28
N ALA A 234 -25.50 7.07 -3.73
CA ALA A 234 -24.76 8.10 -3.01
C ALA A 234 -25.25 8.30 -1.57
N ASP A 235 -26.57 8.32 -1.34
CA ASP A 235 -27.16 8.55 -0.02
C ASP A 235 -26.83 7.40 0.95
N ARG A 236 -26.93 6.14 0.49
CA ARG A 236 -26.60 4.97 1.30
C ARG A 236 -25.13 4.92 1.67
N VAL A 237 -24.25 5.25 0.73
CA VAL A 237 -22.81 5.31 1.00
C VAL A 237 -22.51 6.41 2.02
N ALA A 238 -23.15 7.58 1.91
CA ALA A 238 -22.98 8.66 2.87
C ALA A 238 -23.44 8.27 4.29
N VAL A 239 -24.61 7.63 4.41
CA VAL A 239 -25.14 7.15 5.70
C VAL A 239 -24.24 6.07 6.30
N ALA A 240 -23.79 5.10 5.49
CA ALA A 240 -22.90 4.02 5.94
C ALA A 240 -21.50 4.50 6.34
N LEU A 241 -21.04 5.62 5.77
CA LEU A 241 -19.75 6.21 6.07
C LEU A 241 -19.76 7.03 7.37
N ALA A 242 -20.90 7.61 7.75
CA ALA A 242 -21.01 8.51 8.90
C ALA A 242 -20.41 7.97 10.22
N PRO A 243 -20.62 6.70 10.61
CA PRO A 243 -20.00 6.15 11.83
C PRO A 243 -18.48 6.06 11.75
N ALA A 244 -17.93 5.72 10.58
CA ALA A 244 -16.49 5.59 10.41
C ALA A 244 -15.79 6.95 10.52
N LEU A 245 -16.42 8.03 10.02
CA LEU A 245 -15.86 9.39 10.09
C LEU A 245 -15.66 9.89 11.53
N GLN A 246 -16.45 9.40 12.49
CA GLN A 246 -16.33 9.77 13.90
C GLN A 246 -15.08 9.16 14.57
N GLU A 247 -14.53 8.11 13.97
CA GLU A 247 -13.35 7.38 14.48
C GLU A 247 -12.05 7.81 13.80
N LEU A 248 -12.15 8.63 12.74
CA LEU A 248 -11.01 9.12 11.99
C LEU A 248 -10.41 10.35 12.66
N HIS A 249 -9.09 10.33 12.84
CA HIS A 249 -8.35 11.43 13.45
C HIS A 249 -7.25 11.95 12.52
N PRO A 250 -7.60 12.65 11.42
CA PRO A 250 -6.62 13.15 10.48
C PRO A 250 -5.78 14.26 11.11
N VAL A 251 -4.50 14.26 10.77
CA VAL A 251 -3.56 15.31 11.14
C VAL A 251 -3.47 16.32 10.00
N GLY A 252 -3.75 17.58 10.30
CA GLY A 252 -3.58 18.67 9.35
C GLY A 252 -2.10 18.98 9.09
N ASP A 253 -1.79 19.38 7.85
CA ASP A 253 -0.45 19.80 7.45
C ASP A 253 -0.52 20.94 6.41
N TYR A 254 0.63 21.30 5.85
CA TYR A 254 0.72 22.33 4.81
C TYR A 254 -0.04 22.00 3.52
N ARG A 255 -0.50 20.75 3.33
CA ARG A 255 -1.26 20.32 2.15
C ARG A 255 -2.77 20.39 2.38
N GLY A 256 -3.23 20.29 3.62
CA GLY A 256 -4.65 20.41 3.95
C GLY A 256 -4.91 20.26 5.44
N SER A 257 -5.92 20.98 5.94
CA SER A 257 -6.38 20.90 7.34
C SER A 257 -7.03 19.54 7.64
N ALA A 258 -7.19 19.23 8.94
CA ALA A 258 -7.88 18.02 9.37
C ALA A 258 -9.35 18.00 8.90
N GLU A 259 -10.02 19.15 8.95
CA GLU A 259 -11.40 19.33 8.49
C GLU A 259 -11.52 19.09 6.99
N TYR A 260 -10.60 19.65 6.20
CA TYR A 260 -10.55 19.42 4.75
C TYR A 260 -10.35 17.93 4.43
N ARG A 261 -9.47 17.25 5.15
CA ARG A 261 -9.21 15.82 5.02
C ARG A 261 -10.46 14.97 5.28
N LEU A 262 -11.23 15.30 6.33
CA LEU A 262 -12.51 14.63 6.63
C LEU A 262 -13.56 14.87 5.54
N GLU A 263 -13.74 16.12 5.09
CA GLU A 263 -14.71 16.43 4.03
C GLU A 263 -14.35 15.72 2.71
N MET A 264 -13.07 15.73 2.34
CA MET A 264 -12.60 15.04 1.15
C MET A 264 -12.73 13.52 1.24
N THR A 265 -12.60 12.96 2.45
CA THR A 265 -12.84 11.53 2.69
C THR A 265 -14.26 11.13 2.32
N LYS A 266 -15.27 11.93 2.71
CA LYS A 266 -16.68 11.69 2.33
C LYS A 266 -16.85 11.59 0.82
N ILE A 267 -16.27 12.55 0.10
CA ILE A 267 -16.40 12.67 -1.35
C ILE A 267 -15.68 11.52 -2.06
N LEU A 268 -14.42 11.25 -1.71
CA LEU A 268 -13.60 10.27 -2.42
C LEU A 268 -14.03 8.83 -2.14
N VAL A 269 -14.44 8.51 -0.91
CA VAL A 269 -15.00 7.18 -0.60
C VAL A 269 -16.29 6.96 -1.40
N CYS A 270 -17.19 7.95 -1.43
CA CYS A 270 -18.42 7.85 -2.23
C CYS A 270 -18.12 7.63 -3.72
N ARG A 271 -17.20 8.42 -4.30
CA ARG A 271 -16.78 8.25 -5.69
C ARG A 271 -16.16 6.88 -5.96
N ALA A 272 -15.24 6.42 -5.12
CA ALA A 272 -14.58 5.14 -5.29
C ALA A 272 -15.58 3.98 -5.22
N VAL A 273 -16.47 3.98 -4.22
CA VAL A 273 -17.50 2.93 -4.05
C VAL A 273 -18.45 2.90 -5.25
N LEU A 274 -18.99 4.04 -5.66
CA LEU A 274 -19.92 4.10 -6.80
C LEU A 274 -19.23 3.74 -8.12
N ALA A 275 -18.00 4.18 -8.34
CA ALA A 275 -17.24 3.83 -9.55
C ALA A 275 -16.88 2.34 -9.61
N ALA A 276 -16.56 1.70 -8.48
CA ALA A 276 -16.35 0.27 -8.42
C ALA A 276 -17.67 -0.49 -8.67
N TRP A 277 -18.76 -0.04 -8.04
CA TRP A 277 -20.08 -0.63 -8.16
C TRP A 277 -20.62 -0.60 -9.60
N ASP A 278 -20.55 0.56 -10.25
CA ASP A 278 -21.03 0.73 -11.62
C ASP A 278 -20.25 -0.13 -12.62
N LYS A 279 -18.95 -0.34 -12.39
CA LYS A 279 -18.15 -1.26 -13.21
C LYS A 279 -18.52 -2.71 -12.96
N ALA A 280 -18.64 -3.12 -11.69
CA ALA A 280 -18.92 -4.50 -11.32
C ALA A 280 -20.26 -4.98 -11.88
N ARG A 281 -21.29 -4.12 -11.84
CA ARG A 281 -22.63 -4.42 -12.40
C ARG A 281 -22.71 -4.54 -13.92
N ARG A 282 -21.70 -4.06 -14.64
CA ARG A 282 -21.64 -4.11 -16.11
C ARG A 282 -20.92 -5.37 -16.61
N ARG A 283 -20.42 -6.21 -15.71
CA ARG A 283 -19.70 -7.45 -16.04
C ARG A 283 -20.65 -8.65 -16.05
#